data_AF-A0ABD5Z1K3-F1
#
_entry.id   AF-A0ABD5Z1K3-F1
#
_cell.length_a   1.000
_cell.length_b   1.000
_cell.length_c   1.000
_cell.angle_alpha   90.00
_cell.angle_beta   90.00
_cell.angle_gamma   90.00
#
_symmetry.space_group_name_H-M   'P 1'
#
loop_
_entity.id
_entity.type
_entity.pdbx_description
1 polymer ?
#
loop_
_entity_poly.entity_id
_entity_poly.type
_entity_poly.pdbx_seq_one_letter_code
_entity_poly.pdbx_strand_id
1 'polypeptide(L)'
;MCVRLAREYAFDYVDEPLVERTRHGDNVSAEPEQVTVNRLMWEKHGDEIRAHPAVEREFRGNWARNRAFVALDRGAWREAVRAGSEALRRHPTPQNALTFGLAVGGPVAFTAAAHTRRLVADVRSRLDTSDERHIAGGELDG
;
A
#
# COMPACT_ATOMS: atom_id res chain seq x y z
N MET A 1 25.51 -16.78 16.17
CA MET A 1 26.51 -16.62 15.09
C MET A 1 26.55 -15.16 14.61
N CYS A 2 26.69 -14.18 15.53
CA CYS A 2 26.72 -12.74 15.17
C CYS A 2 27.98 -12.03 15.69
N VAL A 3 28.74 -12.67 16.59
CA VAL A 3 29.91 -12.07 17.26
C VAL A 3 31.17 -12.10 16.37
N ARG A 4 31.27 -13.03 15.41
CA ARG A 4 32.40 -13.10 14.47
C ARG A 4 32.42 -11.96 13.46
N LEU A 5 31.26 -11.54 12.97
CA LEU A 5 31.13 -10.46 11.99
C LEU A 5 31.56 -9.10 12.57
N ALA A 6 31.32 -8.86 13.87
CA ALA A 6 31.69 -7.62 14.53
C ALA A 6 33.21 -7.45 14.74
N ARG A 7 34.01 -8.52 14.66
CA ARG A 7 35.47 -8.45 14.78
C ARG A 7 36.19 -8.20 13.46
N GLU A 8 35.53 -8.42 12.33
CA GLU A 8 36.15 -8.42 11.00
C GLU A 8 35.98 -7.08 10.27
N TYR A 9 35.05 -6.24 10.73
CA TYR A 9 34.77 -4.92 10.14
C TYR A 9 34.90 -3.84 11.21
N ALA A 10 35.84 -2.92 11.01
CA ALA A 10 35.89 -1.67 11.76
C ALA A 10 34.75 -0.78 11.25
N PHE A 11 33.67 -0.68 12.02
CA PHE A 11 32.57 0.22 11.70
C PHE A 11 32.98 1.65 12.07
N ASP A 12 33.07 2.52 11.08
CA ASP A 12 33.18 3.96 11.32
C ASP A 12 31.83 4.50 11.77
N TYR A 13 31.84 5.31 12.83
CA TYR A 13 30.63 5.95 13.34
C TYR A 13 30.23 7.09 12.42
N VAL A 14 29.11 6.93 11.73
CA VAL A 14 28.48 8.02 10.98
C VAL A 14 27.38 8.59 11.86
N ASP A 15 27.55 9.84 12.29
CA ASP A 15 26.58 10.60 13.10
C ASP A 15 25.40 11.10 12.25
N GLU A 16 24.83 10.23 11.42
CA GLU A 16 23.71 10.54 10.55
C GLU A 16 22.55 9.59 10.91
N PRO A 17 21.35 10.10 11.18
CA PRO A 17 20.21 9.25 11.50
C PRO A 17 19.85 8.40 10.29
N LEU A 18 20.32 7.14 10.28
CA LEU A 18 20.06 6.17 9.20
C LEU A 18 18.55 5.93 9.00
N VAL A 19 17.77 6.02 10.08
CA VAL A 19 16.29 5.97 10.06
C VAL A 19 15.74 6.73 11.27
N GLU A 20 15.01 7.83 11.06
CA GLU A 20 14.09 8.37 12.09
C GLU A 20 12.85 7.49 12.17
N ARG A 21 12.62 6.85 13.34
CA ARG A 21 11.41 6.04 13.57
C ARG A 21 10.26 6.95 13.98
N THR A 22 9.44 7.33 13.02
CA THR A 22 8.24 8.14 13.22
C THR A 22 7.02 7.30 13.64
N ARG A 23 7.05 6.62 14.80
CA ARG A 23 5.88 6.30 15.69
C ARG A 23 6.03 5.05 16.58
N HIS A 24 5.28 5.10 17.68
CA HIS A 24 5.17 4.19 18.81
C HIS A 24 3.69 3.74 18.94
N GLY A 25 3.43 2.45 19.20
CA GLY A 25 2.08 1.89 19.54
C GLY A 25 1.24 1.31 18.39
N ASP A 26 0.00 0.88 18.73
CA ASP A 26 -1.03 0.18 17.91
C ASP A 26 -1.57 0.94 16.68
N ASN A 27 -0.88 1.96 16.22
CA ASN A 27 -1.24 2.64 14.99
C ASN A 27 -0.69 1.86 13.80
N VAL A 28 -1.57 1.13 13.11
CA VAL A 28 -1.41 0.80 11.69
C VAL A 28 -0.98 2.10 11.01
N SER A 29 0.27 2.14 10.56
CA SER A 29 0.83 3.28 9.85
C SER A 29 -0.16 3.67 8.77
N ALA A 30 -0.81 4.82 8.93
CA ALA A 30 -1.32 5.59 7.81
C ALA A 30 -0.09 5.83 6.95
N GLU A 31 0.11 4.94 5.96
CA GLU A 31 1.24 4.95 5.05
C GLU A 31 1.50 6.40 4.63
N PRO A 32 2.76 6.87 4.62
CA PRO A 32 3.04 8.16 3.97
C PRO A 32 2.37 8.10 2.60
N GLU A 33 1.46 9.05 2.33
CA GLU A 33 0.53 8.99 1.19
C GLU A 33 1.31 8.46 -0.01
N GLN A 34 1.01 7.25 -0.50
CA GLN A 34 1.86 6.56 -1.49
C GLN A 34 2.16 7.45 -2.73
N VAL A 35 1.35 8.49 -2.94
CA VAL A 35 1.56 9.59 -3.89
C VAL A 35 2.85 10.39 -3.62
N THR A 36 3.16 10.75 -2.36
CA THR A 36 4.37 11.45 -1.93
C THR A 36 5.61 10.59 -2.13
N VAL A 37 5.55 9.30 -1.81
CA VAL A 37 6.66 8.36 -2.04
C VAL A 37 6.95 8.24 -3.53
N ASN A 38 5.92 8.10 -4.38
CA ASN A 38 6.11 8.06 -5.83
C ASN A 38 6.71 9.36 -6.38
N ARG A 39 6.35 10.52 -5.83
CA ARG A 39 6.99 11.79 -6.20
C ARG A 39 8.48 11.77 -5.89
N LEU A 40 8.86 11.39 -4.65
CA LEU A 40 10.27 11.33 -4.24
C LEU A 40 11.07 10.31 -5.07
N MET A 41 10.47 9.15 -5.37
CA MET A 41 11.07 8.16 -6.25
C MET A 41 11.32 8.71 -7.67
N TRP A 42 10.37 9.46 -8.21
CA TRP A 42 10.52 10.10 -9.52
C TRP A 42 11.60 11.18 -9.51
N GLU A 43 11.68 11.98 -8.44
CA GLU A 43 12.72 13.02 -8.29
C GLU A 43 14.12 12.41 -8.20
N LYS A 44 14.27 11.31 -7.45
CA LYS A 44 15.58 10.67 -7.21
C LYS A 44 16.03 9.75 -8.35
N HIS A 45 15.11 8.99 -8.95
CA HIS A 45 15.42 7.93 -9.92
C HIS A 45 14.81 8.19 -11.31
N GLY A 46 14.31 9.40 -11.57
CA GLY A 46 13.55 9.70 -12.80
C GLY A 46 14.33 9.49 -14.09
N ASP A 47 15.64 9.73 -14.10
CA ASP A 47 16.50 9.47 -15.28
C ASP A 47 16.62 7.98 -15.57
N GLU A 48 16.83 7.16 -14.54
CA GLU A 48 16.90 5.70 -14.65
C GLU A 48 15.55 5.11 -15.07
N ILE A 49 14.46 5.60 -14.49
CA ILE A 49 13.10 5.18 -14.87
C ILE A 49 12.82 5.51 -16.34
N ARG A 50 13.21 6.71 -16.81
CA ARG A 50 13.05 7.15 -18.22
C ARG A 50 13.89 6.34 -19.19
N ALA A 51 15.04 5.81 -18.76
CA ALA A 51 15.86 4.93 -19.59
C ALA A 51 15.16 3.59 -19.92
N HIS A 52 14.11 3.22 -19.17
CA HIS A 52 13.36 1.99 -19.34
C HIS A 52 11.86 2.26 -19.59
N PRO A 53 11.41 2.44 -20.85
CA PRO A 53 10.06 2.87 -21.16
C PRO A 53 8.94 1.96 -20.62
N ALA A 54 9.19 0.66 -20.46
CA ALA A 54 8.24 -0.26 -19.84
C ALA A 54 8.05 0.05 -18.34
N VAL A 55 9.16 0.25 -17.63
CA VAL A 55 9.18 0.61 -16.21
C VAL A 55 8.54 1.98 -16.00
N GLU A 56 8.84 2.96 -16.87
CA GLU A 56 8.20 4.28 -16.79
C GLU A 56 6.67 4.20 -16.94
N ARG A 57 6.17 3.43 -17.92
CA ARG A 57 4.72 3.25 -18.11
C ARG A 57 4.07 2.62 -16.89
N GLU A 58 4.66 1.56 -16.36
CA GLU A 58 4.16 0.88 -15.16
C GLU A 58 4.17 1.81 -13.95
N PHE A 59 5.30 2.48 -13.71
CA PHE A 59 5.47 3.43 -12.61
C PHE A 59 4.42 4.54 -12.66
N ARG A 60 4.27 5.19 -13.82
CA ARG A 60 3.27 6.26 -14.01
C ARG A 60 1.83 5.74 -13.94
N GLY A 61 1.58 4.51 -14.36
CA GLY A 61 0.29 3.85 -14.21
C GLY A 61 -0.05 3.62 -12.74
N ASN A 62 0.89 3.07 -11.96
CA ASN A 62 0.74 2.84 -10.53
C ASN A 62 0.59 4.14 -9.75
N TRP A 63 1.35 5.18 -10.09
CA TRP A 63 1.24 6.49 -9.46
C TRP A 63 -0.14 7.13 -9.72
N ALA A 64 -0.65 7.04 -10.96
CA ALA A 64 -1.99 7.52 -11.29
C ALA A 64 -3.08 6.72 -10.54
N ARG A 65 -2.92 5.40 -10.40
CA ARG A 65 -3.83 4.56 -9.59
C ARG A 65 -3.85 5.01 -8.13
N ASN A 66 -2.70 5.25 -7.52
CA ASN A 66 -2.61 5.69 -6.13
C ASN A 66 -3.28 7.06 -5.92
N ARG A 67 -3.10 8.00 -6.85
CA ARG A 67 -3.84 9.27 -6.83
C ARG A 67 -5.35 9.07 -6.93
N ALA A 68 -5.81 8.14 -7.78
CA ALA A 68 -7.22 7.81 -7.89
C ALA A 68 -7.80 7.28 -6.57
N PHE A 69 -7.07 6.40 -5.87
CA PHE A 69 -7.47 5.89 -4.56
C PHE A 69 -7.54 7.00 -3.50
N VAL A 70 -6.54 7.89 -3.44
CA VAL A 70 -6.55 9.02 -2.51
C VAL A 70 -7.73 9.96 -2.81
N ALA A 71 -8.02 10.21 -4.09
CA ALA A 71 -9.16 11.03 -4.48
C ALA A 71 -10.50 10.36 -4.14
N LEU A 72 -10.63 9.04 -4.29
CA LEU A 72 -11.80 8.27 -3.86
C LEU A 72 -12.02 8.40 -2.34
N ASP A 73 -10.96 8.21 -1.56
CA ASP A 73 -10.99 8.28 -0.10
C ASP A 73 -11.42 9.67 0.40
N ARG A 74 -10.94 10.73 -0.26
CA ARG A 74 -11.32 12.13 0.02
C ARG A 74 -12.68 12.55 -0.57
N GLY A 75 -13.39 11.65 -1.29
CA GLY A 75 -14.64 11.97 -1.96
C GLY A 75 -14.52 12.90 -3.18
N ALA A 76 -13.31 13.09 -3.71
CA ALA A 76 -13.02 13.91 -4.88
C ALA A 76 -13.27 13.14 -6.20
N TRP A 77 -14.53 12.78 -6.48
CA TRP A 77 -14.91 11.86 -7.58
C TRP A 77 -14.40 12.26 -8.96
N ARG A 78 -14.45 13.55 -9.30
CA ARG A 78 -13.95 14.03 -10.61
C ARG A 78 -12.45 13.79 -10.76
N GLU A 79 -11.70 13.97 -9.67
CA GLU A 79 -10.25 13.72 -9.65
C GLU A 79 -9.96 12.21 -9.70
N ALA A 80 -10.74 11.41 -8.98
CA ALA A 80 -10.66 9.95 -9.01
C ALA A 80 -10.88 9.39 -10.43
N VAL A 81 -11.90 9.88 -11.16
CA VAL A 81 -12.18 9.44 -12.54
C VAL A 81 -11.03 9.82 -13.47
N ARG A 82 -10.51 11.05 -13.36
CA ARG A 82 -9.39 11.52 -14.17
C ARG A 82 -8.15 10.65 -13.93
N ALA A 83 -7.74 10.50 -12.67
CA ALA A 83 -6.57 9.72 -12.30
C ALA A 83 -6.72 8.22 -12.62
N GLY A 84 -7.92 7.65 -12.42
CA GLY A 84 -8.21 6.26 -12.78
C GLY A 84 -8.15 6.02 -14.29
N SER A 85 -8.68 6.95 -15.09
CA SER A 85 -8.59 6.88 -16.56
C SER A 85 -7.15 6.98 -17.06
N GLU A 86 -6.34 7.81 -16.40
CA GLU A 86 -4.93 7.99 -16.69
C GLU A 86 -4.12 6.72 -16.36
N ALA A 87 -4.42 6.07 -15.24
CA ALA A 87 -3.82 4.78 -14.86
C ALA A 87 -4.12 3.70 -15.90
N LEU A 88 -5.39 3.57 -16.31
CA LEU A 88 -5.83 2.58 -17.29
C LEU A 88 -5.20 2.81 -18.67
N ARG A 89 -5.09 4.06 -19.11
CA ARG A 89 -4.46 4.42 -20.40
C ARG A 89 -2.96 4.12 -20.43
N ARG A 90 -2.25 4.28 -19.31
CA ARG A 90 -0.80 4.05 -19.25
C ARG A 90 -0.44 2.58 -19.05
N HIS A 91 -1.21 1.88 -18.23
CA HIS A 91 -0.96 0.49 -17.90
C HIS A 91 -2.30 -0.26 -17.74
N PRO A 92 -2.82 -0.87 -18.82
CA PRO A 92 -4.13 -1.51 -18.79
C PRO A 92 -4.09 -2.84 -18.03
N THR A 93 -4.21 -2.77 -16.71
CA THR A 93 -4.28 -3.93 -15.83
C THR A 93 -5.69 -4.09 -15.24
N PRO A 94 -6.09 -5.30 -14.83
CA PRO A 94 -7.37 -5.53 -14.15
C PRO A 94 -7.56 -4.63 -12.92
N GLN A 95 -6.48 -4.37 -12.18
CA GLN A 95 -6.50 -3.50 -11.00
C GLN A 95 -6.79 -2.03 -11.36
N ASN A 96 -6.20 -1.53 -12.46
CA ASN A 96 -6.47 -0.19 -12.96
C ASN A 96 -7.90 -0.06 -13.52
N ALA A 97 -8.40 -1.10 -14.18
CA ALA A 97 -9.78 -1.17 -14.65
C ALA A 97 -10.78 -1.13 -13.49
N LEU A 98 -10.53 -1.91 -12.43
CA LEU A 98 -11.35 -1.88 -11.20
C LEU A 98 -11.34 -0.49 -10.56
N THR A 99 -10.15 0.13 -10.44
CA THR A 99 -10.02 1.46 -9.83
C THR A 99 -10.80 2.51 -10.64
N PHE A 100 -10.71 2.47 -11.96
CA PHE A 100 -11.50 3.34 -12.83
C PHE A 100 -13.01 3.06 -12.71
N GLY A 101 -13.42 1.79 -12.66
CA GLY A 101 -14.82 1.40 -12.45
C GLY A 101 -15.39 1.93 -11.14
N LEU A 102 -14.63 1.83 -10.04
CA LEU A 102 -15.00 2.41 -8.74
C LEU A 102 -15.13 3.94 -8.81
N ALA A 103 -14.21 4.60 -9.51
CA ALA A 103 -14.26 6.05 -9.70
C ALA A 103 -15.48 6.51 -10.50
N VAL A 104 -15.82 5.80 -11.58
CA VAL A 104 -17.00 6.09 -12.41
C VAL A 104 -18.30 5.78 -11.67
N GLY A 105 -18.33 4.70 -10.87
CA GLY A 105 -19.48 4.31 -10.05
C GLY A 105 -19.80 5.28 -8.90
N GLY A 106 -18.93 6.25 -8.63
CA GLY A 106 -19.18 7.34 -7.70
C GLY A 106 -19.36 6.89 -6.24
N PRO A 107 -20.02 7.72 -5.40
CA PRO A 107 -20.20 7.44 -3.98
C PRO A 107 -20.84 6.08 -3.70
N VAL A 108 -21.85 5.71 -4.48
CA VAL A 108 -22.66 4.50 -4.26
C VAL A 108 -21.82 3.23 -4.45
N ALA A 109 -21.04 3.16 -5.54
CA ALA A 109 -20.18 2.01 -5.80
C ALA A 109 -19.05 1.89 -4.77
N PHE A 110 -18.48 3.02 -4.35
CA PHE A 110 -17.41 3.03 -3.36
C PHE A 110 -17.91 2.66 -1.96
N THR A 111 -19.06 3.17 -1.52
CA THR A 111 -19.66 2.80 -0.22
C THR A 111 -20.05 1.33 -0.18
N ALA A 112 -20.57 0.79 -1.29
CA ALA A 112 -20.89 -0.63 -1.39
C ALA A 112 -19.63 -1.47 -1.26
N ALA A 113 -18.56 -1.16 -2.00
CA ALA A 113 -17.29 -1.87 -1.94
C ALA A 113 -16.62 -1.78 -0.56
N ALA A 114 -16.69 -0.61 0.10
CA ALA A 114 -16.20 -0.42 1.45
C ALA A 114 -16.97 -1.29 2.46
N HIS A 115 -18.29 -1.43 2.29
CA HIS A 115 -19.12 -2.29 3.12
C HIS A 115 -18.74 -3.77 2.94
N THR A 116 -18.57 -4.24 1.70
CA THR A 116 -18.11 -5.61 1.44
C THR A 116 -16.74 -5.88 2.04
N ARG A 117 -15.79 -4.93 1.94
CA ARG A 117 -14.46 -5.06 2.53
C ARG A 117 -14.53 -5.20 4.06
N ARG A 118 -15.41 -4.45 4.73
CA ARG A 118 -15.63 -4.56 6.18
C ARG A 118 -16.21 -5.92 6.56
N LEU A 119 -17.21 -6.40 5.81
CA LEU A 119 -17.80 -7.73 6.05
C LEU A 119 -16.75 -8.85 5.90
N VAL A 120 -15.89 -8.77 4.88
CA VAL A 120 -14.82 -9.76 4.69
C VAL A 120 -13.79 -9.69 5.81
N ALA A 121 -13.42 -8.48 6.25
CA ALA A 121 -12.50 -8.30 7.37
C ALA A 121 -13.08 -8.86 8.68
N ASP A 122 -14.38 -8.65 8.93
CA ASP A 122 -15.10 -9.17 10.11
C ASP A 122 -15.25 -10.70 10.09
N VAL A 123 -15.48 -11.29 8.91
CA VAL A 123 -15.52 -12.75 8.77
C VAL A 123 -14.14 -13.34 9.03
N ARG A 124 -13.08 -12.70 8.49
CA ARG A 124 -11.71 -13.16 8.68
C ARG A 124 -11.28 -13.11 10.14
N SER A 125 -11.59 -12.03 10.86
CA SER A 125 -11.26 -11.92 12.28
C SER A 125 -12.00 -12.96 13.12
N ARG A 126 -13.25 -13.27 12.80
CA ARG A 126 -14.03 -14.33 13.49
C ARG A 126 -13.48 -15.73 13.28
N LEU A 127 -12.92 -16.02 12.10
CA LEU A 127 -12.27 -17.29 11.81
C LEU A 127 -10.96 -17.42 12.60
N ASP A 128 -10.17 -16.35 12.66
CA ASP A 128 -8.91 -16.30 13.41
C ASP A 128 -9.14 -16.56 14.92
N THR A 129 -10.15 -15.93 15.50
CA THR A 129 -10.52 -16.16 16.92
C THR A 129 -11.13 -17.55 17.17
N SER A 130 -11.63 -18.23 16.13
CA SER A 130 -12.19 -19.59 16.27
C SER A 130 -11.08 -20.64 16.27
N ASP A 131 -10.01 -20.43 15.52
CA ASP A 131 -8.81 -21.29 15.54
C ASP A 131 -8.07 -21.19 16.88
N GLU A 132 -7.95 -20.00 17.47
CA GLU A 132 -7.33 -19.83 18.80
C GLU A 132 -8.10 -20.56 19.92
N ARG A 133 -9.43 -20.60 19.85
CA ARG A 133 -10.26 -21.35 20.81
C ARG A 133 -10.19 -22.86 20.62
N HIS A 134 -9.95 -23.33 19.39
CA HIS A 134 -9.77 -24.75 19.13
C HIS A 134 -8.42 -25.28 19.63
N ILE A 135 -7.38 -24.45 19.64
CA ILE A 135 -6.06 -24.78 20.21
C ILE A 135 -6.10 -24.78 21.75
N ALA A 136 -6.75 -23.79 22.37
CA ALA A 136 -6.85 -23.71 23.84
C ALA A 136 -7.78 -24.77 24.48
N GLY A 137 -8.69 -25.37 23.71
CA GLY A 137 -9.60 -26.43 24.19
C GLY A 137 -9.02 -27.84 24.15
N GLY A 138 -7.83 -28.04 23.57
CA GLY A 138 -7.20 -29.36 23.41
C GLY A 138 -6.26 -29.79 24.54
N GLU A 139 -6.05 -28.95 25.56
CA GLU A 139 -5.02 -29.16 26.61
C GLU A 139 -5.58 -29.53 27.99
N LEU A 140 -6.87 -29.86 28.11
CA LEU A 140 -7.52 -30.18 29.40
C LEU A 140 -8.13 -31.59 29.50
N ASP A 141 -7.78 -32.52 28.62
CA ASP A 141 -8.07 -33.96 28.79
C ASP A 141 -6.77 -34.76 28.65
N GLY A 142 -5.99 -34.78 29.74
CA GLY A 142 -4.81 -35.62 29.94
C GLY A 142 -4.75 -36.12 31.39
#